data_AF-A0A256JLK5-F1
#
_entry.id   AF-A0A256JLK5-F1
#
_cell.length_a   1.000
_cell.length_b   1.000
_cell.length_c   1.000
_cell.angle_alpha   90.00
_cell.angle_beta   90.00
_cell.angle_gamma   90.00
#
_symmetry.space_group_name_H-M   'P 1'
#
loop_
_entity.id
_entity.type
_entity.pdbx_description
1 polymer ?
#
loop_
_entity_poly.entity_id
_entity_poly.type
_entity_poly.pdbx_seq_one_letter_code
_entity_poly.pdbx_strand_id
1 'polypeptide(L)'
;MSDPTDDDPESTDDGPEPTDGDDAHDPTAEDAPAAREEIDADTDATRHEYDPDAEHAFPDGRLNEVLDRLESDEEVLTYLEAQNVNPVARKGYNDHGAKHVEIVRDRALRLYDLLKSGGVEFNGARQQGLDEADEPVIVALAATLHDIGHVVHRHDHPYYSIPLAADLLDDLLPSFYGVADRVRVKAEVLHAILCHHTEEQPLTLEAGVVRIADGLDMERGRSRVPYEEGGRGINTVSSQAIERVSLRQGDETPVQVVIRMNNAAGVYQVDSLLKAKMEGSLLEDRVQTIAINTHSDGQDGNGSIVDKIEL
;
A
#
# COMPACT_ATOMS: atom_id res chain seq x y z
N MET A 1 4.77 -53.08 -52.29
CA MET A 1 3.36 -52.93 -52.68
C MET A 1 2.89 -51.64 -52.03
N SER A 2 2.37 -50.63 -52.68
CA SER A 2 2.27 -50.25 -54.09
C SER A 2 1.53 -48.91 -54.03
N ASP A 3 2.29 -47.84 -54.19
CA ASP A 3 1.81 -46.54 -54.69
C ASP A 3 1.47 -46.69 -56.20
N PRO A 4 1.04 -45.67 -57.00
CA PRO A 4 1.00 -44.21 -56.73
C PRO A 4 -0.25 -43.48 -57.34
N THR A 5 -0.09 -42.20 -57.69
CA THR A 5 -0.81 -41.37 -58.72
C THR A 5 -2.14 -40.71 -58.35
N ASP A 6 -2.55 -39.54 -58.87
CA ASP A 6 -1.95 -38.37 -59.60
C ASP A 6 -3.07 -37.25 -59.57
N ASP A 7 -2.94 -35.95 -59.87
CA ASP A 7 -1.87 -35.06 -60.38
C ASP A 7 -2.14 -33.59 -59.90
N ASP A 8 -1.23 -32.65 -60.15
CA ASP A 8 -1.50 -31.17 -60.16
C ASP A 8 -2.00 -30.73 -61.58
N PRO A 9 -2.55 -29.51 -61.80
CA PRO A 9 -1.69 -28.38 -62.18
C PRO A 9 -2.16 -26.95 -61.79
N GLU A 10 -1.20 -26.05 -61.94
CA GLU A 10 -1.21 -24.59 -61.76
C GLU A 10 -2.33 -23.81 -62.50
N SER A 11 -2.59 -22.59 -62.02
CA SER A 11 -2.99 -21.47 -62.87
C SER A 11 -2.23 -20.20 -62.50
N THR A 12 -1.30 -19.80 -63.36
CA THR A 12 -0.61 -18.50 -63.36
C THR A 12 -1.54 -17.40 -63.90
N ASP A 13 -1.43 -16.18 -63.37
CA ASP A 13 -1.78 -14.96 -64.11
C ASP A 13 -0.84 -13.81 -63.71
N ASP A 14 -0.52 -12.95 -64.68
CA ASP A 14 0.56 -11.95 -64.61
C ASP A 14 0.11 -10.61 -64.00
N GLY A 15 1.00 -9.94 -63.25
CA GLY A 15 0.80 -8.58 -62.73
C GLY A 15 2.15 -7.90 -62.41
N PRO A 16 2.36 -6.61 -62.76
CA PRO A 16 3.71 -6.08 -63.03
C PRO A 16 4.50 -5.56 -61.83
N GLU A 17 5.82 -5.49 -62.02
CA GLU A 17 6.81 -4.79 -61.18
C GLU A 17 6.66 -3.24 -61.23
N PRO A 18 7.32 -2.49 -60.32
CA PRO A 18 6.75 -1.27 -59.74
C PRO A 18 7.01 0.03 -60.50
N THR A 19 6.22 1.06 -60.16
CA THR A 19 6.46 2.47 -60.52
C THR A 19 6.57 3.33 -59.27
N ASP A 20 7.63 4.14 -59.18
CA ASP A 20 7.85 5.10 -58.09
C ASP A 20 6.78 6.22 -58.05
N GLY A 21 6.45 6.63 -56.81
CA GLY A 21 6.05 8.00 -56.46
C GLY A 21 4.61 8.44 -56.72
N ASP A 22 3.84 8.65 -55.65
CA ASP A 22 3.39 10.01 -55.29
C ASP A 22 3.06 10.09 -53.78
N ASP A 23 3.19 11.27 -53.18
CA ASP A 23 2.98 11.49 -51.74
C ASP A 23 1.48 11.45 -51.36
N ALA A 24 1.05 10.36 -50.70
CA ALA A 24 -0.30 10.22 -50.16
C ALA A 24 -0.30 10.34 -48.62
N HIS A 25 -0.88 11.42 -48.12
CA HIS A 25 -1.00 11.80 -46.72
C HIS A 25 -1.68 10.71 -45.86
N ASP A 26 -0.96 10.21 -44.84
CA ASP A 26 -1.49 9.26 -43.84
C ASP A 26 -2.44 9.96 -42.86
N PRO A 27 -3.73 9.58 -42.79
CA PRO A 27 -4.72 10.23 -41.94
C PRO A 27 -4.72 9.71 -40.49
N THR A 28 -3.71 8.96 -40.05
CA THR A 28 -3.61 8.42 -38.68
C THR A 28 -2.72 9.25 -37.74
N ALA A 29 -2.25 10.41 -38.18
CA ALA A 29 -1.31 11.27 -37.44
C ALA A 29 -1.95 12.32 -36.49
N GLU A 30 -3.26 12.21 -36.18
CA GLU A 30 -3.95 13.09 -35.23
C GLU A 30 -4.70 12.30 -34.13
N ASP A 31 -3.94 11.77 -33.17
CA ASP A 31 -4.37 11.65 -31.75
C ASP A 31 -3.17 11.27 -30.86
N ALA A 32 -2.23 12.21 -30.72
CA ALA A 32 -1.22 12.14 -29.68
C ALA A 32 -1.81 12.73 -28.39
N PRO A 33 -1.93 11.98 -27.27
CA PRO A 33 -2.41 12.54 -26.02
C PRO A 33 -1.49 13.65 -25.53
N ALA A 34 -2.10 14.65 -24.88
CA ALA A 34 -1.47 15.91 -24.56
C ALA A 34 -0.23 15.78 -23.66
N ALA A 35 0.66 16.77 -23.79
CA ALA A 35 1.71 17.16 -22.84
C ALA A 35 2.27 16.05 -21.94
N ARG A 36 3.42 15.49 -22.32
CA ARG A 36 4.31 14.80 -21.37
C ARG A 36 4.78 15.83 -20.34
N GLU A 37 4.16 15.85 -19.17
CA GLU A 37 4.67 16.59 -18.03
C GLU A 37 6.05 16.04 -17.65
N GLU A 38 7.03 16.94 -17.52
CA GLU A 38 8.34 16.60 -16.94
C GLU A 38 8.14 16.36 -15.45
N ILE A 39 7.79 15.12 -15.08
CA ILE A 39 7.74 14.69 -13.69
C ILE A 39 9.16 14.72 -13.16
N ASP A 40 9.40 15.55 -12.14
CA ASP A 40 10.70 15.65 -11.50
C ASP A 40 11.17 14.25 -11.04
N ALA A 41 12.37 13.86 -11.45
CA ALA A 41 12.97 12.61 -10.98
C ALA A 41 13.29 12.67 -9.48
N ASP A 42 13.38 13.88 -8.93
CA ASP A 42 13.45 14.21 -7.50
C ASP A 42 12.04 14.51 -6.94
N THR A 43 11.03 13.71 -7.31
CA THR A 43 9.84 13.61 -6.47
C THR A 43 10.27 13.30 -5.04
N ASP A 44 9.81 14.09 -4.06
CA ASP A 44 10.14 13.94 -2.64
C ASP A 44 9.66 12.58 -2.12
N ALA A 45 10.50 11.60 -2.40
CA ALA A 45 10.44 10.27 -1.91
C ALA A 45 11.44 10.27 -0.75
N THR A 46 11.05 10.92 0.33
CA THR A 46 11.52 10.58 1.68
C THR A 46 10.60 9.49 2.23
N ARG A 47 11.09 8.69 3.19
CA ARG A 47 10.18 7.89 4.02
C ARG A 47 9.77 8.90 5.07
N HIS A 48 8.59 9.48 4.94
CA HIS A 48 8.03 10.34 5.97
C HIS A 48 7.66 9.45 7.16
N GLU A 49 8.67 9.21 8.00
CA GLU A 49 8.49 8.82 9.39
C GLU A 49 7.71 9.95 10.10
N TYR A 50 6.89 9.61 11.09
CA TYR A 50 6.10 10.62 11.79
C TYR A 50 7.02 11.49 12.68
N ASP A 51 6.92 12.81 12.54
CA ASP A 51 7.72 13.78 13.28
C ASP A 51 6.83 14.59 14.25
N PRO A 52 6.94 14.41 15.58
CA PRO A 52 6.13 15.11 16.57
C PRO A 52 6.47 16.60 16.73
N ASP A 53 7.59 17.08 16.15
CA ASP A 53 7.97 18.49 16.14
C ASP A 53 7.50 19.23 14.86
N ALA A 54 6.91 18.51 13.89
CA ALA A 54 6.41 19.07 12.63
C ALA A 54 4.99 19.66 12.73
N GLU A 55 4.61 20.52 11.77
CA GLU A 55 3.23 21.00 11.63
C GLU A 55 2.36 19.94 10.92
N HIS A 56 1.30 19.48 11.58
CA HIS A 56 0.33 18.50 11.06
C HIS A 56 -1.03 19.15 10.77
N ALA A 57 -1.82 18.56 9.86
CA ALA A 57 -3.17 19.02 9.54
C ALA A 57 -4.24 18.64 10.59
N PHE A 58 -3.82 18.14 11.76
CA PHE A 58 -4.68 17.66 12.84
C PHE A 58 -4.05 17.97 14.21
N PRO A 59 -4.84 18.06 15.30
CA PRO A 59 -4.32 18.21 16.66
C PRO A 59 -3.63 16.91 17.14
N ASP A 60 -2.33 16.98 17.35
CA ASP A 60 -1.42 15.84 17.57
C ASP A 60 -0.95 15.67 19.03
N GLY A 61 -1.07 16.68 19.88
CA GLY A 61 -0.55 16.62 21.26
C GLY A 61 -0.98 15.39 22.07
N ARG A 62 -2.22 14.91 21.90
CA ARG A 62 -2.71 13.67 22.53
C ARG A 62 -2.12 12.40 21.88
N LEU A 63 -1.88 12.42 20.58
CA LEU A 63 -1.15 11.36 19.86
C LEU A 63 0.28 11.24 20.40
N ASN A 64 0.99 12.36 20.54
CA ASN A 64 2.38 12.37 21.00
C ASN A 64 2.52 11.79 22.42
N GLU A 65 1.66 12.19 23.36
CA GLU A 65 1.62 11.59 24.72
C GLU A 65 1.32 10.08 24.72
N VAL A 66 0.50 9.59 23.78
CA VAL A 66 0.19 8.17 23.63
C VAL A 66 1.36 7.40 22.99
N LEU A 67 2.02 7.96 21.97
CA LEU A 67 3.20 7.37 21.33
C LEU A 67 4.36 7.22 22.32
N ASP A 68 4.69 8.28 23.08
CA ASP A 68 5.69 8.23 24.15
C ASP A 68 5.44 7.07 25.13
N ARG A 69 4.18 6.84 25.48
CA ARG A 69 3.78 5.77 26.40
C ARG A 69 3.84 4.37 25.77
N LEU A 70 3.54 4.23 24.47
CA LEU A 70 3.67 2.97 23.72
C LEU A 70 5.13 2.57 23.51
N GLU A 71 5.98 3.52 23.08
CA GLU A 71 7.39 3.27 22.77
C GLU A 71 8.24 3.00 24.03
N SER A 72 7.71 3.29 25.21
CA SER A 72 8.30 2.96 26.51
C SER A 72 7.66 1.76 27.21
N ASP A 73 6.66 1.09 26.60
CA ASP A 73 5.97 -0.04 27.22
C ASP A 73 6.67 -1.39 26.95
N GLU A 74 7.20 -2.02 27.99
CA GLU A 74 7.91 -3.31 27.88
C GLU A 74 7.01 -4.45 27.35
N GLU A 75 5.71 -4.44 27.65
CA GLU A 75 4.79 -5.49 27.20
C GLU A 75 4.44 -5.31 25.71
N VAL A 76 4.12 -4.08 25.28
CA VAL A 76 3.89 -3.77 23.85
C VAL A 76 5.14 -4.13 23.03
N LEU A 77 6.32 -3.66 23.44
CA LEU A 77 7.58 -3.98 22.74
C LEU A 77 7.82 -5.50 22.68
N THR A 78 7.53 -6.23 23.76
CA THR A 78 7.65 -7.70 23.79
C THR A 78 6.67 -8.39 22.83
N TYR A 79 5.43 -7.92 22.69
CA TYR A 79 4.50 -8.43 21.67
C TYR A 79 5.04 -8.20 20.25
N LEU A 80 5.56 -6.99 19.96
CA LEU A 80 6.12 -6.62 18.66
C LEU A 80 7.38 -7.41 18.26
N GLU A 81 8.15 -7.88 19.23
CA GLU A 81 9.24 -8.84 19.00
C GLU A 81 8.72 -10.28 18.84
N ALA A 82 7.84 -10.72 19.73
CA ALA A 82 7.33 -12.09 19.78
C ALA A 82 6.47 -12.46 18.56
N GLN A 83 5.77 -11.50 17.96
CA GLN A 83 4.85 -11.76 16.85
C GLN A 83 5.54 -12.37 15.62
N ASN A 84 6.84 -12.14 15.43
CA ASN A 84 7.63 -12.73 14.35
C ASN A 84 7.91 -14.24 14.50
N VAL A 85 7.72 -14.85 15.68
CA VAL A 85 8.06 -16.27 15.91
C VAL A 85 7.20 -17.21 15.05
N ASN A 86 5.92 -16.92 14.88
CA ASN A 86 5.02 -17.73 14.04
C ASN A 86 5.19 -17.51 12.52
N PRO A 87 5.10 -16.29 11.97
CA PRO A 87 5.24 -16.04 10.53
C PRO A 87 6.68 -16.26 10.05
N VAL A 88 7.69 -15.69 10.71
CA VAL A 88 9.09 -15.76 10.25
C VAL A 88 9.72 -17.08 10.70
N ALA A 89 9.88 -17.31 12.01
CA ALA A 89 10.73 -18.41 12.48
C ALA A 89 10.12 -19.82 12.27
N ARG A 90 8.79 -19.94 12.25
CA ARG A 90 8.09 -21.22 12.05
C ARG A 90 7.56 -21.44 10.62
N LYS A 91 7.16 -20.38 9.90
CA LYS A 91 6.60 -20.49 8.53
C LYS A 91 7.49 -19.94 7.41
N GLY A 92 8.56 -19.19 7.71
CA GLY A 92 9.48 -18.65 6.71
C GLY A 92 8.90 -17.52 5.86
N TYR A 93 7.93 -16.77 6.39
CA TYR A 93 7.28 -15.65 5.71
C TYR A 93 7.91 -14.28 6.06
N ASN A 94 7.29 -13.19 5.58
CA ASN A 94 7.66 -11.79 5.81
C ASN A 94 7.88 -11.45 7.29
N ASP A 95 8.69 -10.41 7.50
CA ASP A 95 8.72 -9.67 8.76
C ASP A 95 7.36 -9.01 8.99
N HIS A 96 6.77 -9.29 10.14
CA HIS A 96 5.59 -8.64 10.69
C HIS A 96 5.93 -8.01 12.06
N GLY A 97 7.22 -7.82 12.39
CA GLY A 97 7.67 -7.33 13.68
C GLY A 97 7.65 -5.81 13.82
N ALA A 98 8.37 -5.29 14.81
CA ALA A 98 8.48 -3.85 15.08
C ALA A 98 8.76 -2.97 13.83
N LYS A 99 9.62 -3.40 12.89
CA LYS A 99 9.94 -2.62 11.67
C LYS A 99 8.84 -2.66 10.60
N HIS A 100 7.91 -3.62 10.65
CA HIS A 100 6.67 -3.56 9.87
C HIS A 100 5.70 -2.57 10.53
N VAL A 101 5.46 -2.74 11.82
CA VAL A 101 4.52 -1.92 12.59
C VAL A 101 4.87 -0.43 12.59
N GLU A 102 6.14 -0.07 12.77
CA GLU A 102 6.65 1.31 12.63
C GLU A 102 6.26 1.92 11.28
N ILE A 103 6.54 1.21 10.19
CA ILE A 103 6.27 1.66 8.82
C ILE A 103 4.76 1.75 8.52
N VAL A 104 3.95 0.84 9.06
CA VAL A 104 2.49 0.89 8.92
C VAL A 104 1.92 2.07 9.70
N ARG A 105 2.38 2.30 10.94
CA ARG A 105 2.00 3.45 11.78
C ARG A 105 2.33 4.77 11.10
N ASP A 106 3.55 4.94 10.62
CA ASP A 106 4.00 6.19 10.00
C ASP A 106 3.25 6.47 8.70
N ARG A 107 3.02 5.44 7.87
CA ARG A 107 2.17 5.56 6.67
C ARG A 107 0.70 5.83 7.01
N ALA A 108 0.17 5.27 8.08
CA ALA A 108 -1.20 5.53 8.53
C ALA A 108 -1.36 6.99 8.99
N LEU A 109 -0.42 7.51 9.77
CA LEU A 109 -0.41 8.90 10.20
C LEU A 109 -0.20 9.86 9.02
N ARG A 110 0.69 9.55 8.07
CA ARG A 110 0.87 10.37 6.86
C ARG A 110 -0.34 10.32 5.92
N LEU A 111 -1.00 9.17 5.79
CA LEU A 111 -2.24 9.03 5.03
C LEU A 111 -3.36 9.86 5.66
N TYR A 112 -3.50 9.78 6.99
CA TYR A 112 -4.43 10.60 7.76
C TYR A 112 -4.15 12.10 7.59
N ASP A 113 -2.90 12.55 7.78
CA ASP A 113 -2.47 13.95 7.58
C ASP A 113 -2.87 14.52 6.20
N LEU A 114 -2.62 13.77 5.12
CA LEU A 114 -2.96 14.19 3.75
C LEU A 114 -4.48 14.22 3.53
N LEU A 115 -5.24 13.28 4.09
CA LEU A 115 -6.70 13.30 4.04
C LEU A 115 -7.27 14.52 4.80
N LYS A 116 -6.74 14.83 5.99
CA LYS A 116 -7.14 15.99 6.79
C LYS A 116 -6.77 17.31 6.09
N SER A 117 -5.58 17.39 5.49
CA SER A 117 -5.16 18.49 4.62
C SER A 117 -6.13 18.71 3.44
N GLY A 118 -6.65 17.63 2.87
CA GLY A 118 -7.69 17.64 1.83
C GLY A 118 -9.12 17.93 2.34
N GLY A 119 -9.32 18.26 3.61
CA GLY A 119 -10.62 18.59 4.19
C GLY A 119 -11.53 17.38 4.43
N VAL A 120 -10.99 16.17 4.55
CA VAL A 120 -11.76 14.96 4.81
C VAL A 120 -12.24 14.91 6.26
N GLU A 121 -13.56 14.90 6.47
CA GLU A 121 -14.17 14.61 7.77
C GLU A 121 -14.19 13.10 8.03
N PHE A 122 -13.59 12.67 9.15
CA PHE A 122 -13.61 11.29 9.63
C PHE A 122 -14.89 10.99 10.41
N ASN A 123 -15.10 9.72 10.79
CA ASN A 123 -16.39 9.29 11.36
C ASN A 123 -16.31 8.41 12.60
N GLY A 124 -15.26 7.63 12.85
CA GLY A 124 -15.16 6.81 14.06
C GLY A 124 -15.21 7.65 15.33
N ALA A 125 -14.24 8.55 15.53
CA ALA A 125 -14.22 9.44 16.68
C ALA A 125 -15.49 10.30 16.77
N ARG A 126 -15.81 10.99 15.68
CA ARG A 126 -16.93 11.94 15.59
C ARG A 126 -18.31 11.31 15.86
N GLN A 127 -18.57 10.09 15.39
CA GLN A 127 -19.86 9.41 15.62
C GLN A 127 -19.99 8.88 17.06
N GLN A 128 -18.88 8.61 17.75
CA GLN A 128 -18.87 8.33 19.19
C GLN A 128 -19.06 9.59 20.06
N GLY A 129 -18.86 10.79 19.47
CA GLY A 129 -18.84 12.07 20.18
C GLY A 129 -17.53 12.33 20.91
N LEU A 130 -16.42 11.82 20.34
CA LEU A 130 -15.04 12.13 20.73
C LEU A 130 -14.54 13.41 20.04
N ASP A 131 -13.37 13.91 20.46
CA ASP A 131 -12.72 15.06 19.82
C ASP A 131 -11.97 14.62 18.56
N GLU A 132 -11.68 15.56 17.66
CA GLU A 132 -10.82 15.34 16.49
C GLU A 132 -9.41 14.86 16.87
N ALA A 133 -8.92 15.24 18.06
CA ALA A 133 -7.65 14.76 18.62
C ALA A 133 -7.63 13.26 18.98
N ASP A 134 -8.78 12.57 18.89
CA ASP A 134 -8.88 11.12 19.09
C ASP A 134 -8.77 10.33 17.79
N GLU A 135 -9.05 10.94 16.64
CA GLU A 135 -8.86 10.34 15.30
C GLU A 135 -7.42 9.81 15.09
N PRO A 136 -6.33 10.60 15.31
CA PRO A 136 -4.97 10.10 15.15
C PRO A 136 -4.58 9.06 16.21
N VAL A 137 -5.14 9.16 17.43
CA VAL A 137 -4.90 8.19 18.52
C VAL A 137 -5.48 6.81 18.14
N ILE A 138 -6.69 6.79 17.58
CA ILE A 138 -7.32 5.56 17.08
C ILE A 138 -6.45 4.94 15.97
N VAL A 139 -6.04 5.75 14.99
CA VAL A 139 -5.20 5.30 13.86
C VAL A 139 -3.86 4.73 14.35
N ALA A 140 -3.14 5.44 15.22
CA ALA A 140 -1.83 5.02 15.70
C ALA A 140 -1.88 3.77 16.59
N LEU A 141 -2.86 3.67 17.49
CA LEU A 141 -3.04 2.49 18.35
C LEU A 141 -3.41 1.26 17.52
N ALA A 142 -4.33 1.41 16.57
CA ALA A 142 -4.72 0.31 15.70
C ALA A 142 -3.56 -0.13 14.80
N ALA A 143 -2.85 0.80 14.16
CA ALA A 143 -1.67 0.49 13.36
C ALA A 143 -0.56 -0.17 14.20
N THR A 144 -0.39 0.23 15.47
CA THR A 144 0.61 -0.38 16.38
C THR A 144 0.24 -1.81 16.78
N LEU A 145 -1.04 -2.09 17.00
CA LEU A 145 -1.50 -3.34 17.63
C LEU A 145 -2.17 -4.33 16.65
N HIS A 146 -2.31 -4.00 15.36
CA HIS A 146 -3.10 -4.81 14.41
C HIS A 146 -2.64 -6.27 14.29
N ASP A 147 -1.33 -6.51 14.34
CA ASP A 147 -0.72 -7.80 14.01
C ASP A 147 -0.35 -8.67 15.23
N ILE A 148 -0.53 -8.17 16.46
CA ILE A 148 -0.03 -8.86 17.68
C ILE A 148 -0.63 -10.26 17.87
N GLY A 149 -1.80 -10.55 17.31
CA GLY A 149 -2.40 -11.88 17.23
C GLY A 149 -1.51 -12.94 16.55
N HIS A 150 -0.51 -12.53 15.77
CA HIS A 150 0.55 -13.40 15.26
C HIS A 150 1.32 -14.14 16.36
N VAL A 151 1.36 -13.69 17.62
CA VAL A 151 1.93 -14.49 18.73
C VAL A 151 1.15 -15.79 18.97
N VAL A 152 -0.16 -15.79 18.69
CA VAL A 152 -1.04 -16.96 18.80
C VAL A 152 -0.92 -17.80 17.53
N HIS A 153 -1.29 -17.22 16.37
CA HIS A 153 -1.27 -17.90 15.09
C HIS A 153 -1.32 -16.90 13.92
N ARG A 154 -0.89 -17.32 12.72
CA ARG A 154 -0.88 -16.44 11.54
C ARG A 154 -2.23 -16.36 10.82
N HIS A 155 -2.92 -17.49 10.65
CA HIS A 155 -4.28 -17.49 10.14
C HIS A 155 -5.18 -16.92 11.23
N ASP A 156 -6.14 -16.09 10.84
CA ASP A 156 -7.14 -15.47 11.73
C ASP A 156 -6.51 -14.56 12.80
N HIS A 157 -5.28 -14.08 12.56
CA HIS A 157 -4.57 -13.19 13.46
C HIS A 157 -5.35 -11.91 13.85
N PRO A 158 -6.21 -11.27 13.02
CA PRO A 158 -6.95 -10.09 13.48
C PRO A 158 -7.85 -10.45 14.67
N TYR A 159 -8.54 -11.59 14.60
CA TYR A 159 -9.40 -12.11 15.68
C TYR A 159 -8.61 -12.49 16.94
N TYR A 160 -7.33 -12.87 16.80
CA TYR A 160 -6.42 -13.08 17.93
C TYR A 160 -5.79 -11.77 18.46
N SER A 161 -5.66 -10.74 17.63
CA SER A 161 -5.22 -9.40 18.05
C SER A 161 -6.28 -8.72 18.93
N ILE A 162 -7.57 -8.89 18.64
CA ILE A 162 -8.66 -8.28 19.42
C ILE A 162 -8.55 -8.49 20.95
N PRO A 163 -8.48 -9.73 21.49
CA PRO A 163 -8.37 -9.92 22.94
C PRO A 163 -7.06 -9.37 23.52
N LEU A 164 -5.93 -9.56 22.83
CA LEU A 164 -4.62 -9.07 23.30
C LEU A 164 -4.58 -7.54 23.35
N ALA A 165 -5.06 -6.88 22.30
CA ALA A 165 -5.16 -5.43 22.22
C ALA A 165 -6.20 -4.91 23.22
N ALA A 166 -7.29 -5.64 23.46
CA ALA A 166 -8.29 -5.25 24.44
C ALA A 166 -7.72 -5.19 25.87
N ASP A 167 -6.85 -6.13 26.25
CA ASP A 167 -6.20 -6.11 27.56
C ASP A 167 -5.20 -4.94 27.64
N LEU A 168 -4.30 -4.78 26.67
CA LEU A 168 -3.34 -3.65 26.60
C LEU A 168 -4.02 -2.27 26.63
N LEU A 169 -5.15 -2.11 25.94
CA LEU A 169 -5.91 -0.85 25.90
C LEU A 169 -6.63 -0.56 27.23
N ASP A 170 -6.98 -1.56 28.04
CA ASP A 170 -7.58 -1.32 29.36
C ASP A 170 -6.58 -0.76 30.38
N ASP A 171 -5.29 -1.07 30.24
CA ASP A 171 -4.19 -0.52 31.04
C ASP A 171 -3.63 0.80 30.49
N LEU A 172 -3.58 0.96 29.16
CA LEU A 172 -3.03 2.16 28.51
C LEU A 172 -3.97 3.38 28.61
N LEU A 173 -5.22 3.23 28.14
CA LEU A 173 -6.15 4.34 27.95
C LEU A 173 -6.57 5.11 29.23
N PRO A 174 -6.61 4.53 30.45
CA PRO A 174 -6.94 5.28 31.68
C PRO A 174 -6.01 6.45 32.00
N SER A 175 -4.81 6.49 31.42
CA SER A 175 -3.87 7.62 31.59
C SER A 175 -4.32 8.88 30.86
N PHE A 176 -5.12 8.72 29.80
CA PHE A 176 -5.51 9.80 28.87
C PHE A 176 -7.02 10.10 28.90
N TYR A 177 -7.85 9.13 29.28
CA TYR A 177 -9.30 9.19 29.09
C TYR A 177 -10.12 8.90 30.35
N GLY A 178 -11.24 9.61 30.46
CA GLY A 178 -12.35 9.22 31.34
C GLY A 178 -13.02 7.91 30.87
N VAL A 179 -13.76 7.26 31.76
CA VAL A 179 -14.33 5.92 31.51
C VAL A 179 -15.17 5.83 30.23
N ALA A 180 -15.96 6.86 29.91
CA ALA A 180 -16.80 6.87 28.71
C ALA A 180 -15.96 6.92 27.43
N ASP A 181 -14.97 7.81 27.37
CA ASP A 181 -14.15 8.05 26.19
C ASP A 181 -13.14 6.94 25.98
N ARG A 182 -12.62 6.33 27.06
CA ARG A 182 -11.87 5.07 27.00
C ARG A 182 -12.63 3.99 26.26
N VAL A 183 -13.91 3.77 26.58
CA VAL A 183 -14.73 2.72 25.95
C VAL A 183 -14.93 3.00 24.45
N ARG A 184 -15.12 4.28 24.09
CA ARG A 184 -15.29 4.73 22.71
C ARG A 184 -14.01 4.55 21.89
N VAL A 185 -12.88 5.11 22.35
CA VAL A 185 -11.56 4.96 21.69
C VAL A 185 -11.19 3.49 21.57
N LYS A 186 -11.38 2.69 22.62
CA LYS A 186 -11.15 1.24 22.58
C LYS A 186 -12.00 0.54 21.52
N ALA A 187 -13.27 0.90 21.38
CA ALA A 187 -14.15 0.30 20.37
C ALA A 187 -13.67 0.60 18.94
N GLU A 188 -13.29 1.85 18.66
CA GLU A 188 -12.80 2.25 17.33
C GLU A 188 -11.43 1.65 17.01
N VAL A 189 -10.51 1.58 17.99
CA VAL A 189 -9.21 0.90 17.82
C VAL A 189 -9.41 -0.58 17.50
N LEU A 190 -10.24 -1.29 18.27
CA LEU A 190 -10.51 -2.71 18.03
C LEU A 190 -11.23 -2.94 16.68
N HIS A 191 -12.12 -2.04 16.27
CA HIS A 191 -12.74 -2.09 14.94
C HIS A 191 -11.69 -1.95 13.82
N ALA A 192 -10.79 -0.96 13.91
CA ALA A 192 -9.71 -0.76 12.95
C ALA A 192 -8.72 -1.95 12.93
N ILE A 193 -8.41 -2.55 14.09
CA ILE A 193 -7.60 -3.79 14.18
C ILE A 193 -8.30 -4.96 13.48
N LEU A 194 -9.63 -5.12 13.60
CA LEU A 194 -10.34 -6.18 12.89
C LEU A 194 -10.31 -5.96 11.37
N CYS A 195 -10.60 -4.73 10.93
CA CYS A 195 -10.81 -4.38 9.53
C CYS A 195 -9.52 -4.11 8.74
N HIS A 196 -8.34 -4.12 9.36
CA HIS A 196 -7.08 -4.04 8.62
C HIS A 196 -6.94 -5.21 7.63
N HIS A 197 -7.45 -6.40 7.99
CA HIS A 197 -7.49 -7.56 7.09
C HIS A 197 -8.67 -7.48 6.12
N THR A 198 -8.53 -8.09 4.95
CA THR A 198 -9.47 -7.92 3.82
C THR A 198 -10.86 -8.52 4.03
N GLU A 199 -10.99 -9.49 4.95
CA GLU A 199 -12.25 -10.23 5.18
C GLU A 199 -13.38 -9.36 5.78
N GLU A 200 -13.06 -8.41 6.66
CA GLU A 200 -14.04 -7.63 7.43
C GLU A 200 -14.06 -6.17 7.00
N GLN A 201 -15.21 -5.66 6.54
CA GLN A 201 -15.32 -4.33 5.92
C GLN A 201 -15.21 -3.16 6.94
N PRO A 202 -14.29 -2.19 6.73
CA PRO A 202 -14.28 -0.92 7.42
C PRO A 202 -15.64 -0.23 7.46
N LEU A 203 -16.05 0.22 8.64
CA LEU A 203 -17.22 1.08 8.85
C LEU A 203 -16.79 2.52 9.20
N THR A 204 -15.49 2.74 9.37
CA THR A 204 -14.89 4.05 9.67
C THR A 204 -13.70 4.33 8.79
N LEU A 205 -13.48 5.61 8.52
CA LEU A 205 -12.36 6.09 7.72
C LEU A 205 -11.02 5.84 8.43
N GLU A 206 -11.01 5.85 9.76
CA GLU A 206 -9.88 5.45 10.60
C GLU A 206 -9.46 3.99 10.33
N ALA A 207 -10.43 3.07 10.24
CA ALA A 207 -10.17 1.68 9.87
C ALA A 207 -9.70 1.53 8.41
N GLY A 208 -10.25 2.34 7.50
CA GLY A 208 -9.80 2.44 6.11
C GLY A 208 -8.33 2.87 5.98
N VAL A 209 -7.91 3.87 6.77
CA VAL A 209 -6.53 4.36 6.81
C VAL A 209 -5.57 3.24 7.24
N VAL A 210 -5.88 2.52 8.33
CA VAL A 210 -5.03 1.42 8.83
C VAL A 210 -4.95 0.28 7.83
N ARG A 211 -6.06 -0.09 7.19
CA ARG A 211 -6.11 -1.10 6.12
C ARG A 211 -5.21 -0.74 4.94
N ILE A 212 -5.30 0.49 4.42
CA ILE A 212 -4.47 0.92 3.29
C ILE A 212 -2.99 0.97 3.72
N ALA A 213 -2.69 1.51 4.89
CA ALA A 213 -1.32 1.69 5.38
C ALA A 213 -0.54 0.36 5.51
N ASP A 214 -1.20 -0.70 5.99
CA ASP A 214 -0.66 -2.07 5.98
C ASP A 214 -0.35 -2.53 4.54
N GLY A 215 -1.32 -2.37 3.63
CA GLY A 215 -1.17 -2.69 2.20
C GLY A 215 0.01 -2.00 1.50
N LEU A 216 0.49 -0.87 2.01
CA LEU A 216 1.62 -0.12 1.45
C LEU A 216 3.00 -0.71 1.80
N ASP A 217 3.12 -1.67 2.73
CA ASP A 217 4.41 -2.31 3.10
C ASP A 217 4.93 -3.36 2.10
N MET A 218 5.04 -2.95 0.84
CA MET A 218 5.39 -3.78 -0.29
C MET A 218 6.75 -3.48 -0.95
N GLU A 219 7.56 -2.60 -0.36
CA GLU A 219 8.89 -2.27 -0.90
C GLU A 219 9.82 -3.50 -0.94
N ARG A 220 10.78 -3.52 -1.88
CA ARG A 220 11.73 -4.63 -2.03
C ARG A 220 12.45 -4.97 -0.71
N GLY A 221 12.47 -6.25 -0.39
CA GLY A 221 13.03 -6.76 0.87
C GLY A 221 12.05 -6.78 2.05
N ARG A 222 10.89 -6.10 1.96
CA ARG A 222 9.76 -6.26 2.89
C ARG A 222 8.99 -7.54 2.59
N SER A 223 8.66 -7.73 1.32
CA SER A 223 8.00 -8.94 0.81
C SER A 223 9.01 -10.08 0.56
N ARG A 224 9.20 -10.94 1.57
CA ARG A 224 9.81 -12.27 1.47
C ARG A 224 8.72 -13.33 1.29
N VAL A 225 8.14 -13.38 0.10
CA VAL A 225 7.36 -14.54 -0.35
C VAL A 225 8.20 -15.80 -0.08
N PRO A 226 7.64 -16.87 0.53
CA PRO A 226 8.40 -18.07 0.86
C PRO A 226 9.15 -18.55 -0.38
N TYR A 227 10.44 -18.85 -0.19
CA TYR A 227 11.29 -19.35 -1.25
C TYR A 227 10.86 -20.78 -1.60
N GLU A 228 9.88 -20.92 -2.49
CA GLU A 228 9.66 -22.18 -3.20
C GLU A 228 10.98 -22.57 -3.86
N GLU A 229 11.48 -23.76 -3.55
CA GLU A 229 12.87 -24.17 -3.85
C GLU A 229 13.18 -24.07 -5.35
N GLY A 230 13.80 -22.96 -5.77
CA GLY A 230 14.15 -22.67 -7.17
C GLY A 230 13.10 -21.90 -8.00
N GLY A 231 12.02 -21.41 -7.39
CA GLY A 231 10.90 -20.74 -8.08
C GLY A 231 11.22 -19.34 -8.62
N ARG A 232 11.54 -19.22 -9.91
CA ARG A 232 11.48 -17.95 -10.68
C ARG A 232 10.04 -17.57 -11.04
N GLY A 233 9.14 -17.58 -10.05
CA GLY A 233 7.73 -17.23 -10.21
C GLY A 233 7.50 -15.72 -10.25
N ILE A 234 6.36 -15.30 -10.80
CA ILE A 234 5.98 -13.87 -10.92
C ILE A 234 6.04 -13.16 -9.56
N ASN A 235 5.58 -13.81 -8.49
CA ASN A 235 5.59 -13.32 -7.10
C ASN A 235 7.00 -12.94 -6.60
N THR A 236 8.04 -13.64 -7.04
CA THR A 236 9.43 -13.39 -6.64
C THR A 236 10.00 -12.18 -7.39
N VAL A 237 9.53 -11.95 -8.62
CA VAL A 237 9.96 -10.81 -9.45
C VAL A 237 9.20 -9.54 -9.05
N SER A 238 7.88 -9.63 -8.83
CA SER A 238 7.03 -8.50 -8.43
C SER A 238 7.44 -7.92 -7.08
N SER A 239 7.75 -8.77 -6.10
CA SER A 239 8.19 -8.37 -4.76
C SER A 239 9.59 -7.74 -4.70
N GLN A 240 10.39 -7.89 -5.76
CA GLN A 240 11.70 -7.23 -5.92
C GLN A 240 11.65 -5.96 -6.78
N ALA A 241 10.55 -5.79 -7.54
CA ALA A 241 10.39 -4.69 -8.50
C ALA A 241 10.07 -3.35 -7.84
N ILE A 242 9.32 -3.34 -6.73
CA ILE A 242 8.94 -2.11 -6.01
C ILE A 242 10.16 -1.55 -5.28
N GLU A 243 10.70 -0.44 -5.77
CA GLU A 243 11.84 0.22 -5.12
C GLU A 243 11.39 1.11 -3.97
N ARG A 244 10.22 1.77 -4.13
CA ARG A 244 9.72 2.75 -3.18
C ARG A 244 8.22 2.96 -3.27
N VAL A 245 7.59 3.21 -2.12
CA VAL A 245 6.21 3.66 -1.99
C VAL A 245 6.19 4.95 -1.18
N SER A 246 5.69 6.04 -1.77
CA SER A 246 5.55 7.35 -1.12
C SER A 246 4.10 7.85 -1.15
N LEU A 247 3.72 8.59 -0.10
CA LEU A 247 2.43 9.26 0.05
C LEU A 247 2.63 10.76 -0.09
N ARG A 248 1.92 11.38 -1.04
CA ARG A 248 1.92 12.83 -1.26
C ARG A 248 0.51 13.36 -1.48
N GLN A 249 0.36 14.68 -1.42
CA GLN A 249 -0.87 15.34 -1.86
C GLN A 249 -1.09 15.05 -3.36
N GLY A 250 -2.32 14.70 -3.74
CA GLY A 250 -2.71 14.54 -5.13
C GLY A 250 -3.31 15.81 -5.73
N ASP A 251 -3.31 15.89 -7.06
CA ASP A 251 -3.88 17.01 -7.81
C ASP A 251 -5.41 16.89 -7.97
N GLU A 252 -5.90 15.65 -8.15
CA GLU A 252 -7.33 15.33 -8.36
C GLU A 252 -8.00 14.75 -7.12
N THR A 253 -7.27 13.95 -6.33
CA THR A 253 -7.70 13.37 -5.05
C THR A 253 -6.83 13.89 -3.91
N PRO A 254 -7.34 13.94 -2.65
CA PRO A 254 -6.55 14.39 -1.50
C PRO A 254 -5.18 13.72 -1.37
N VAL A 255 -5.09 12.42 -1.70
CA VAL A 255 -3.88 11.62 -1.55
C VAL A 255 -3.52 10.98 -2.88
N GLN A 256 -2.22 10.91 -3.15
CA GLN A 256 -1.64 10.14 -4.23
C GLN A 256 -0.56 9.20 -3.69
N VAL A 257 -0.75 7.89 -3.91
CA VAL A 257 0.23 6.83 -3.65
C VAL A 257 1.12 6.73 -4.87
N VAL A 258 2.40 7.06 -4.74
CA VAL A 258 3.38 6.93 -5.82
C VAL A 258 4.27 5.71 -5.58
N ILE A 259 4.30 4.81 -6.56
CA ILE A 259 4.99 3.52 -6.50
C ILE A 259 6.10 3.52 -7.57
N ARG A 260 7.34 3.76 -7.14
CA ARG A 260 8.51 3.67 -8.03
C ARG A 260 8.95 2.20 -8.14
N MET A 261 9.05 1.71 -9.37
CA MET A 261 9.46 0.35 -9.69
C MET A 261 10.55 0.30 -10.75
N ASN A 262 11.42 -0.71 -10.68
CA ASN A 262 12.49 -0.96 -11.66
C ASN A 262 12.12 -2.04 -12.68
N ASN A 263 10.89 -2.55 -12.63
CA ASN A 263 10.36 -3.59 -13.51
C ASN A 263 8.83 -3.55 -13.52
N ALA A 264 8.21 -3.62 -14.70
CA ALA A 264 6.75 -3.63 -14.85
C ALA A 264 6.05 -4.80 -14.13
N ALA A 265 6.75 -5.89 -13.81
CA ALA A 265 6.25 -6.97 -12.96
C ALA A 265 5.80 -6.48 -11.56
N GLY A 266 6.27 -5.31 -11.11
CA GLY A 266 5.81 -4.67 -9.88
C GLY A 266 4.31 -4.40 -9.84
N VAL A 267 3.66 -4.16 -10.98
CA VAL A 267 2.21 -3.94 -11.06
C VAL A 267 1.43 -5.11 -10.44
N TYR A 268 1.90 -6.36 -10.60
CA TYR A 268 1.28 -7.53 -9.97
C TYR A 268 1.31 -7.47 -8.44
N GLN A 269 2.34 -6.86 -7.84
CA GLN A 269 2.42 -6.65 -6.39
C GLN A 269 1.37 -5.61 -5.93
N VAL A 270 1.17 -4.56 -6.71
CA VAL A 270 0.19 -3.50 -6.43
C VAL A 270 -1.24 -4.03 -6.55
N ASP A 271 -1.55 -4.73 -7.63
CA ASP A 271 -2.87 -5.35 -7.86
C ASP A 271 -3.20 -6.42 -6.81
N SER A 272 -2.23 -7.24 -6.40
CA SER A 272 -2.50 -8.34 -5.44
C SER A 272 -2.57 -7.89 -3.98
N LEU A 273 -1.90 -6.80 -3.60
CA LEU A 273 -1.89 -6.30 -2.22
C LEU A 273 -2.70 -5.01 -2.03
N LEU A 274 -2.33 -3.92 -2.72
CA LEU A 274 -2.92 -2.60 -2.46
C LEU A 274 -4.37 -2.53 -2.94
N LYS A 275 -4.68 -3.06 -4.13
CA LYS A 275 -6.05 -3.00 -4.67
C LYS A 275 -7.07 -3.70 -3.78
N ALA A 276 -6.72 -4.88 -3.25
CA ALA A 276 -7.55 -5.62 -2.29
C ALA A 276 -7.70 -4.91 -0.93
N LYS A 277 -6.77 -4.01 -0.58
CA LYS A 277 -6.83 -3.16 0.63
C LYS A 277 -7.56 -1.84 0.36
N MET A 278 -7.58 -1.37 -0.88
CA MET A 278 -8.34 -0.20 -1.31
C MET A 278 -9.84 -0.52 -1.44
N GLU A 279 -10.19 -1.67 -2.00
CA GLU A 279 -11.59 -2.07 -2.20
C GLU A 279 -12.33 -2.27 -0.86
N GLY A 280 -13.44 -1.56 -0.69
CA GLY A 280 -14.21 -1.51 0.55
C GLY A 280 -13.55 -0.73 1.68
N SER A 281 -12.59 0.16 1.39
CA SER A 281 -11.85 0.93 2.41
C SER A 281 -12.56 2.21 2.89
N LEU A 282 -13.59 2.67 2.16
CA LEU A 282 -14.23 4.00 2.30
C LEU A 282 -13.32 5.17 1.84
N LEU A 283 -12.20 4.87 1.20
CA LEU A 283 -11.17 5.81 0.75
C LEU A 283 -10.85 5.71 -0.75
N GLU A 284 -11.55 4.85 -1.49
CA GLU A 284 -11.38 4.58 -2.92
C GLU A 284 -11.37 5.88 -3.75
N ASP A 285 -12.40 6.72 -3.57
CA ASP A 285 -12.55 8.00 -4.29
C ASP A 285 -11.60 9.11 -3.79
N ARG A 286 -10.66 8.79 -2.88
CA ARG A 286 -9.82 9.77 -2.17
C ARG A 286 -8.31 9.48 -2.28
N VAL A 287 -7.94 8.32 -2.82
CA VAL A 287 -6.54 7.87 -2.93
C VAL A 287 -6.25 7.35 -4.34
N GLN A 288 -5.62 8.19 -5.16
CA GLN A 288 -5.15 7.81 -6.49
C GLN A 288 -3.83 7.02 -6.39
N THR A 289 -3.68 5.93 -7.17
CA THR A 289 -2.43 5.14 -7.22
C THR A 289 -1.72 5.34 -8.56
N ILE A 290 -0.44 5.70 -8.50
CA ILE A 290 0.40 5.94 -9.69
C ILE A 290 1.65 5.08 -9.60
N ALA A 291 1.85 4.23 -10.60
CA ALA A 291 3.10 3.52 -10.83
C ALA A 291 4.04 4.33 -11.73
N ILE A 292 5.31 4.38 -11.36
CA ILE A 292 6.39 4.98 -12.15
C ILE A 292 7.46 3.92 -12.38
N ASN A 293 7.61 3.46 -13.62
CA ASN A 293 8.67 2.53 -14.00
C ASN A 293 9.92 3.31 -14.44
N THR A 294 11.07 3.05 -13.81
CA THR A 294 12.32 3.79 -14.02
C THR A 294 13.39 2.94 -14.72
N HIS A 295 13.01 2.19 -15.75
CA HIS A 295 13.95 1.35 -16.50
C HIS A 295 15.10 2.19 -17.09
N SER A 296 16.31 1.87 -16.67
CA SER A 296 17.53 2.23 -17.38
C SER A 296 17.89 1.10 -18.34
N ASP A 297 17.48 1.26 -19.60
CA ASP A 297 17.92 0.36 -20.68
C ASP A 297 19.42 0.55 -20.91
N GLY A 298 20.20 -0.26 -20.19
CA GLY A 298 21.66 -0.26 -20.19
C GLY A 298 22.29 -0.79 -21.47
N GLN A 299 21.79 -0.40 -22.65
CA GLN A 299 22.43 -0.73 -23.92
C GLN A 299 22.29 0.27 -25.07
N ASP A 300 21.74 1.47 -24.84
CA ASP A 300 21.95 2.61 -25.74
C ASP A 300 22.15 3.90 -24.93
N GLY A 301 22.92 4.86 -25.47
CA GLY A 301 23.36 6.06 -24.76
C GLY A 301 22.29 7.14 -24.55
N ASN A 302 21.03 6.74 -24.36
CA ASN A 302 19.89 7.63 -24.13
C ASN A 302 19.44 7.54 -22.67
N GLY A 303 18.80 8.58 -22.15
CA GLY A 303 18.48 8.70 -20.71
C GLY A 303 17.51 7.63 -20.18
N SER A 304 17.37 7.54 -18.86
CA SER A 304 16.39 6.67 -18.20
C SER A 304 14.98 6.92 -18.74
N ILE A 305 14.32 5.86 -19.22
CA ILE A 305 12.95 5.93 -19.68
C ILE A 305 12.06 5.87 -18.43
N VAL A 306 11.13 6.82 -18.32
CA VAL A 306 10.20 6.94 -17.19
C VAL A 306 8.79 6.78 -17.73
N ASP A 307 8.18 5.62 -17.48
CA ASP A 307 6.80 5.34 -17.87
C ASP A 307 5.87 5.51 -16.66
N LYS A 308 4.86 6.39 -16.80
CA LYS A 308 3.78 6.60 -15.83
C LYS A 308 2.60 5.70 -16.17
N ILE A 309 2.10 4.96 -15.19
CA ILE A 309 0.90 4.12 -15.30
C ILE A 309 -0.04 4.48 -14.14
N GLU A 310 -1.30 4.76 -14.45
CA GLU A 310 -2.38 4.89 -13.46
C GLU A 310 -3.06 3.53 -13.26
N LEU A 311 -3.44 3.19 -12.02
CA LEU A 311 -3.81 1.82 -11.58
C LEU A 311 -5.17 1.74 -10.87
#